data_AF-A0ABC9WHQ6-F1
#
_entry.id   AF-A0ABC9WHQ6-F1
#
_cell.length_a   1.000
_cell.length_b   1.000
_cell.length_c   1.000
_cell.angle_alpha   90.00
_cell.angle_beta   90.00
_cell.angle_gamma   90.00
#
_symmetry.space_group_name_H-M   'P 1'
#
loop_
_entity.id
_entity.type
_entity.pdbx_description
1 polymer ?
#
loop_
_entity_poly.entity_id
_entity_poly.type
_entity_poly.pdbx_seq_one_letter_code
_entity_poly.pdbx_strand_id
1 'polypeptide(L)'
;MVAMPCSTVSDTVCSATSENKLSESWAANIILPSVKSGISQVYSGLNLKIKGKLPCEILSVEENSLVFRQHGLLWTDLNFAVKHNCRNFLQLSLKLNGSEEGYELSGVRIEQPEGKYFQSTSLSSAAEVEPSQTLSVYLRSPNQFCNQSKDLNIYDLNTPLSLFWLSHDTGAVALSAQMSTAMHYQTNYRPTFKIISVSDPYMLSLSHDGRAIKFTETGVVKFVFHQALYSMGHMCVREGFSLISYINRNGTNRELMNVFKSGVNYRDTSISASGATKVGAGDLISFEILSPAQCNVRYFGDSSGISMFSLIWIPPAVSSAISATVSVTGLPTGAVRNKLLDFTQVSSNEKQIQLVSSGQLAQKYFIFTEKGVASLAFNLKLIHSCNVLKMTLHQLTMDHMQPTAIAQQIGGQMPEGSTWTSVSLRASFEVHNGTLIAVSLDCVRGRINQITHEHGTGISILWISS
;
A
#
# COMPACT_ATOMS: atom_id res chain seq x y z
N MET A 1 -4.43 -37.65 -8.76
CA MET A 1 -4.57 -37.36 -10.20
C MET A 1 -3.16 -37.41 -10.78
N VAL A 2 -2.86 -38.33 -11.70
CA VAL A 2 -1.50 -38.53 -12.24
C VAL A 2 -1.37 -37.60 -13.46
N ALA A 3 -0.55 -36.55 -13.36
CA ALA A 3 -0.27 -35.66 -14.47
C ALA A 3 0.77 -36.31 -15.40
N MET A 4 0.47 -36.38 -16.70
CA MET A 4 1.41 -36.86 -17.74
C MET A 4 1.98 -35.67 -18.53
N PRO A 5 3.24 -35.74 -18.99
CA PRO A 5 3.83 -34.71 -19.85
C PRO A 5 3.16 -34.71 -21.24
N CYS A 6 2.97 -33.52 -21.81
CA CYS A 6 2.34 -33.36 -23.14
C CYS A 6 3.12 -34.13 -24.22
N SER A 7 2.37 -34.82 -25.09
CA SER A 7 2.84 -35.28 -26.39
C SER A 7 1.98 -34.64 -27.49
N THR A 8 2.50 -34.60 -28.73
CA THR A 8 1.85 -34.00 -29.90
C THR A 8 0.58 -34.71 -30.37
N VAL A 9 0.04 -35.67 -29.60
CA VAL A 9 -1.03 -36.58 -30.02
C VAL A 9 -2.24 -36.59 -29.06
N SER A 10 -2.34 -35.63 -28.13
CA SER A 10 -3.39 -35.65 -27.10
C SER A 10 -4.05 -34.28 -26.90
N ASP A 11 -5.37 -34.23 -27.11
CA ASP A 11 -6.28 -33.08 -26.94
C ASP A 11 -6.76 -32.91 -25.48
N THR A 12 -5.89 -33.19 -24.51
CA THR A 12 -6.17 -32.94 -23.08
C THR A 12 -5.28 -31.81 -22.56
N VAL A 13 -5.86 -30.91 -21.75
CA VAL A 13 -5.16 -29.82 -21.09
C VAL A 13 -4.03 -30.41 -20.23
N CYS A 14 -2.78 -30.35 -20.70
CA CYS A 14 -1.65 -30.72 -19.85
C CYS A 14 -1.22 -29.51 -19.01
N SER A 15 -1.13 -29.70 -17.70
CA SER A 15 -0.34 -28.84 -16.82
C SER A 15 1.08 -29.40 -16.75
N ALA A 16 2.09 -28.56 -16.99
CA ALA A 16 3.44 -28.89 -16.53
C ALA A 16 3.38 -29.10 -15.02
N THR A 17 4.02 -30.15 -14.50
CA THR A 17 4.24 -30.34 -13.06
C THR A 17 5.17 -29.25 -12.55
N SER A 18 4.65 -28.05 -12.33
CA SER A 18 5.25 -27.09 -11.40
C SER A 18 4.89 -27.56 -9.98
N GLU A 19 5.81 -27.41 -9.04
CA GLU A 19 5.44 -27.49 -7.62
C GLU A 19 4.19 -26.64 -7.38
N ASN A 20 3.18 -27.16 -6.65
CA ASN A 20 1.93 -26.45 -6.36
C ASN A 20 2.20 -25.25 -5.44
N LYS A 21 2.85 -24.21 -5.96
CA LYS A 21 3.16 -22.97 -5.25
C LYS A 21 1.92 -22.09 -5.28
N LEU A 22 1.33 -21.88 -4.10
CA LEU A 22 0.12 -21.09 -3.94
C LEU A 22 0.42 -19.59 -3.93
N SER A 23 1.57 -19.21 -3.34
CA SER A 23 2.00 -17.82 -3.32
C SER A 23 3.52 -17.65 -3.40
N GLU A 24 3.94 -16.51 -3.94
CA GLU A 24 5.33 -16.08 -4.00
C GLU A 24 5.42 -14.58 -3.74
N SER A 25 6.52 -14.11 -3.14
CA SER A 25 6.77 -12.68 -2.99
C SER A 25 8.07 -12.27 -3.67
N TRP A 26 8.11 -11.04 -4.14
CA TRP A 26 9.28 -10.50 -4.81
C TRP A 26 9.48 -9.03 -4.46
N ALA A 27 10.73 -8.58 -4.48
CA ALA A 27 11.05 -7.21 -4.09
C ALA A 27 12.21 -6.61 -4.89
N ALA A 28 12.18 -5.29 -5.02
CA ALA A 28 13.11 -4.53 -5.83
C ALA A 28 13.37 -3.11 -5.30
N ASN A 29 14.47 -2.56 -5.81
CA ASN A 29 14.80 -1.16 -5.67
C ASN A 29 14.27 -0.36 -6.86
N ILE A 30 13.93 0.89 -6.60
CA ILE A 30 13.50 1.86 -7.60
C ILE A 30 14.58 2.93 -7.73
N ILE A 31 15.01 3.17 -8.96
CA ILE A 31 16.09 4.11 -9.25
C ILE A 31 15.60 5.12 -10.28
N LEU A 32 15.95 6.39 -10.06
CA LEU A 32 15.73 7.41 -11.07
C LEU A 32 16.69 7.17 -12.25
N PRO A 33 16.21 6.98 -13.50
CA PRO A 33 17.08 6.72 -14.64
C PRO A 33 18.05 7.90 -14.88
N SER A 34 19.28 7.64 -15.30
CA SER A 34 20.24 8.72 -15.55
C SER A 34 19.86 9.51 -16.81
N VAL A 35 20.02 10.84 -16.75
CA VAL A 35 19.74 11.74 -17.89
C VAL A 35 20.87 11.58 -18.91
N LYS A 36 20.72 10.63 -19.85
CA LYS A 36 21.64 10.50 -20.98
C LYS A 36 21.25 11.52 -22.06
N SER A 37 22.03 12.60 -22.19
CA SER A 37 22.04 13.48 -23.38
C SER A 37 20.68 14.02 -23.84
N GLY A 38 20.01 14.83 -23.02
CA GLY A 38 18.80 15.56 -23.44
C GLY A 38 17.86 15.91 -22.29
N ILE A 39 16.96 16.85 -22.53
CA ILE A 39 15.94 17.31 -21.57
C ILE A 39 15.04 16.12 -21.23
N SER A 40 15.25 15.48 -20.09
CA SER A 40 14.31 14.49 -19.57
C SER A 40 13.07 15.23 -19.06
N GLN A 41 12.01 15.18 -19.84
CA GLN A 41 10.75 15.87 -19.56
C GLN A 41 9.89 14.99 -18.65
N VAL A 42 10.00 15.17 -17.33
CA VAL A 42 9.07 14.54 -16.35
C VAL A 42 7.61 14.92 -16.67
N TYR A 43 7.41 16.02 -17.38
CA TYR A 43 6.13 16.43 -17.95
C TYR A 43 5.46 15.37 -18.84
N SER A 44 6.19 14.78 -19.79
CA SER A 44 5.70 13.66 -20.63
C SER A 44 5.66 12.32 -19.87
N GLY A 45 6.10 12.35 -18.62
CA GLY A 45 6.24 11.25 -17.70
C GLY A 45 7.43 10.34 -17.99
N LEU A 46 7.84 9.64 -16.93
CA LEU A 46 9.11 8.94 -16.82
C LEU A 46 8.88 7.57 -16.18
N ASN A 47 9.30 6.50 -16.85
CA ASN A 47 9.39 5.18 -16.23
C ASN A 47 10.58 5.14 -15.29
N LEU A 48 10.33 4.82 -14.02
CA LEU A 48 11.38 4.61 -13.03
C LEU A 48 12.03 3.24 -13.26
N LYS A 49 13.35 3.16 -13.06
CA LYS A 49 14.08 1.93 -13.28
C LYS A 49 13.86 0.98 -12.11
N ILE A 50 13.39 -0.22 -12.41
CA ILE A 50 13.23 -1.29 -11.43
C ILE A 50 14.50 -2.15 -11.43
N LYS A 51 15.06 -2.39 -10.24
CA LYS A 51 16.23 -3.27 -10.05
C LYS A 51 15.88 -4.37 -9.06
N GLY A 52 15.65 -5.57 -9.59
CA GLY A 52 15.37 -6.77 -8.79
C GLY A 52 16.48 -7.11 -7.81
N LYS A 53 16.11 -7.60 -6.63
CA LYS A 53 17.08 -8.13 -5.65
C LYS A 53 17.45 -9.59 -5.91
N LEU A 54 16.47 -10.40 -6.31
CA LEU A 54 16.62 -11.84 -6.52
C LEU A 54 15.95 -12.26 -7.84
N PRO A 55 16.45 -13.33 -8.50
CA PRO A 55 15.74 -13.96 -9.60
C PRO A 55 14.41 -14.54 -9.10
N CYS A 56 13.44 -14.65 -10.00
CA CYS A 56 12.08 -15.04 -9.69
C CYS A 56 11.52 -15.84 -10.88
N GLU A 57 10.73 -16.89 -10.62
CA GLU A 57 10.19 -17.72 -11.69
C GLU A 57 8.93 -17.11 -12.32
N ILE A 58 8.14 -16.40 -11.51
CA ILE A 58 6.88 -15.77 -11.92
C ILE A 58 7.08 -14.49 -12.75
N LEU A 59 8.25 -13.85 -12.70
CA LEU A 59 8.53 -12.60 -13.39
C LEU A 59 10.01 -12.37 -13.69
N SER A 60 10.30 -11.55 -14.69
CA SER A 60 11.63 -11.02 -14.98
C SER A 60 11.66 -9.50 -15.02
N VAL A 61 12.84 -8.92 -14.76
CA VAL A 61 13.07 -7.48 -14.92
C VAL A 61 13.67 -7.25 -16.31
N GLU A 62 12.96 -6.52 -17.15
CA GLU A 62 13.42 -6.12 -18.49
C GLU A 62 13.44 -4.59 -18.59
N GLU A 63 14.63 -4.04 -18.86
CA GLU A 63 14.91 -2.60 -18.88
C GLU A 63 14.50 -1.86 -17.58
N ASN A 64 13.27 -1.34 -17.55
CA ASN A 64 12.66 -0.56 -16.47
C ASN A 64 11.30 -1.12 -16.02
N SER A 65 10.90 -2.30 -16.53
CA SER A 65 9.59 -2.91 -16.30
C SER A 65 9.74 -4.34 -15.76
N LEU A 66 8.68 -4.82 -15.11
CA LEU A 66 8.52 -6.24 -14.77
C LEU A 66 7.73 -6.91 -15.86
N VAL A 67 8.19 -8.06 -16.34
CA VAL A 67 7.49 -8.90 -17.32
C VAL A 67 7.03 -10.16 -16.61
N PHE A 68 5.73 -10.40 -16.59
CA PHE A 68 5.16 -11.59 -15.95
C PHE A 68 5.36 -12.81 -16.84
N ARG A 69 5.69 -13.94 -16.23
CA ARG A 69 5.92 -15.23 -16.92
C ARG A 69 4.78 -16.21 -16.66
N GLN A 70 4.03 -15.99 -15.59
CA GLN A 70 2.93 -16.85 -15.17
C GLN A 70 1.66 -16.02 -14.99
N HIS A 71 0.53 -16.65 -15.29
CA HIS A 71 -0.80 -16.09 -15.05
C HIS A 71 -1.16 -16.19 -13.56
N GLY A 72 -1.78 -15.16 -13.00
CA GLY A 72 -2.30 -15.21 -11.63
C GLY A 72 -2.73 -13.86 -11.08
N LEU A 73 -2.97 -13.78 -9.78
CA LEU A 73 -3.34 -12.53 -9.12
C LEU A 73 -2.13 -11.86 -8.48
N LEU A 74 -1.97 -10.57 -8.73
CA LEU A 74 -0.86 -9.76 -8.26
C LEU A 74 -1.33 -8.71 -7.27
N TRP A 75 -0.59 -8.57 -6.16
CA TRP A 75 -0.62 -7.39 -5.31
C TRP A 75 0.74 -6.70 -5.35
N THR A 76 0.75 -5.39 -5.61
CA THR A 76 1.98 -4.59 -5.62
C THR A 76 1.92 -3.50 -4.56
N ASP A 77 3.01 -3.31 -3.82
CA ASP A 77 3.24 -2.25 -2.86
C ASP A 77 4.49 -1.44 -3.26
N LEU A 78 4.37 -0.11 -3.28
CA LEU A 78 5.44 0.83 -3.58
C LEU A 78 5.49 1.90 -2.49
N ASN A 79 6.64 2.02 -1.81
CA ASN A 79 6.97 3.16 -0.97
C ASN A 79 7.85 4.12 -1.77
N PHE A 80 7.50 5.40 -1.72
CA PHE A 80 8.22 6.41 -2.48
C PHE A 80 8.40 7.67 -1.65
N ALA A 81 9.61 8.23 -1.70
CA ALA A 81 9.92 9.49 -1.07
C ALA A 81 10.72 10.39 -2.01
N VAL A 82 10.26 11.62 -2.18
CA VAL A 82 10.81 12.58 -3.14
C VAL A 82 10.78 13.99 -2.59
N LYS A 83 11.82 14.75 -2.91
CA LYS A 83 11.86 16.20 -2.77
C LYS A 83 11.77 16.78 -4.17
N HIS A 84 10.79 17.64 -4.44
CA HIS A 84 10.64 18.23 -5.77
C HIS A 84 10.22 19.70 -5.81
N ASN A 85 10.58 20.33 -6.94
CA ASN A 85 10.21 21.70 -7.31
C ASN A 85 9.26 21.78 -8.50
N CYS A 86 8.80 20.64 -9.04
CA CYS A 86 7.80 20.62 -10.11
C CYS A 86 6.56 21.45 -9.71
N ARG A 87 6.06 22.27 -10.62
CA ARG A 87 4.89 23.10 -10.35
C ARG A 87 3.64 22.22 -10.14
N ASN A 88 2.85 22.57 -9.12
CA ASN A 88 1.63 21.88 -8.69
C ASN A 88 1.87 20.56 -7.94
N PHE A 89 1.95 19.42 -8.65
CA PHE A 89 2.10 18.09 -8.05
C PHE A 89 2.80 17.12 -9.01
N LEU A 90 3.37 16.06 -8.45
CA LEU A 90 3.77 14.86 -9.19
C LEU A 90 2.69 13.79 -9.07
N GLN A 91 2.45 13.03 -10.14
CA GLN A 91 1.64 11.82 -10.09
C GLN A 91 2.55 10.61 -10.25
N LEU A 92 2.52 9.74 -9.25
CA LEU A 92 3.16 8.43 -9.26
C LEU A 92 2.08 7.38 -9.54
N SER A 93 2.28 6.54 -10.55
CA SER A 93 1.32 5.53 -10.99
C SER A 93 1.96 4.17 -11.20
N LEU A 94 1.18 3.12 -10.99
CA LEU A 94 1.46 1.76 -11.45
C LEU A 94 0.72 1.56 -12.78
N LYS A 95 1.45 1.13 -13.82
CA LYS A 95 0.90 0.87 -15.15
C LYS A 95 1.05 -0.58 -15.52
N LEU A 96 -0.04 -1.20 -15.95
CA LEU A 96 -0.04 -2.55 -16.51
C LEU A 96 -0.34 -2.46 -18.01
N ASN A 97 0.54 -3.03 -18.82
CA ASN A 97 0.36 -3.08 -20.26
C ASN A 97 -0.05 -4.51 -20.66
N GLY A 98 -1.24 -4.62 -21.24
CA GLY A 98 -1.74 -5.86 -21.88
C GLY A 98 -1.79 -5.80 -23.41
N SER A 99 -1.73 -4.60 -24.01
CA SER A 99 -1.70 -4.33 -25.46
C SER A 99 -1.15 -2.90 -25.73
N GLU A 100 -1.25 -2.38 -26.97
CA GLU A 100 -0.62 -1.12 -27.43
C GLU A 100 -0.96 0.12 -26.58
N GLU A 101 -2.10 0.14 -25.87
CA GLU A 101 -2.42 1.16 -24.87
C GLU A 101 -2.50 0.53 -23.47
N GLY A 102 -1.46 0.74 -22.66
CA GLY A 102 -1.46 0.35 -21.26
C GLY A 102 -2.42 1.17 -20.41
N TYR A 103 -2.86 0.62 -19.27
CA TYR A 103 -3.76 1.30 -18.34
C TYR A 103 -3.12 1.52 -16.96
N GLU A 104 -3.53 2.60 -16.29
CA GLU A 104 -3.07 2.89 -14.94
C GLU A 104 -3.89 2.09 -13.93
N LEU A 105 -3.21 1.18 -13.21
CA LEU A 105 -3.81 0.37 -12.16
C LEU A 105 -4.22 1.23 -10.96
N SER A 106 -3.33 2.15 -10.58
CA SER A 106 -3.49 3.00 -9.41
C SER A 106 -2.48 4.15 -9.46
N GLY A 107 -2.84 5.30 -8.92
CA GLY A 107 -2.03 6.51 -8.95
C GLY A 107 -2.29 7.43 -7.76
N VAL A 108 -1.23 8.09 -7.30
CA VAL A 108 -1.24 9.04 -6.17
C VAL A 108 -0.56 10.34 -6.56
N ARG A 109 -1.10 11.46 -6.05
CA ARG A 109 -0.53 12.80 -6.22
C ARG A 109 0.34 13.17 -5.03
N ILE A 110 1.50 13.75 -5.32
CA ILE A 110 2.49 14.23 -4.37
C ILE A 110 2.57 15.75 -4.57
N GLU A 111 2.14 16.51 -3.57
CA GLU A 111 2.13 17.97 -3.61
C GLU A 111 3.54 18.58 -3.64
N GLN A 112 3.70 19.82 -4.11
CA GLN A 112 4.99 20.51 -4.04
C GLN A 112 5.14 21.34 -2.75
N PRO A 113 6.01 20.95 -1.79
CA PRO A 113 6.26 21.73 -0.57
C PRO A 113 7.40 22.74 -0.74
N GLU A 114 7.34 23.56 -1.81
CA GLU A 114 8.41 24.53 -2.13
C GLU A 114 9.82 23.90 -2.31
N GLY A 115 9.86 22.58 -2.51
CA GLY A 115 11.09 21.77 -2.56
C GLY A 115 12.05 21.99 -1.39
N LYS A 116 11.54 22.17 -0.16
CA LYS A 116 12.36 22.29 1.05
C LYS A 116 12.65 20.92 1.68
N TYR A 117 11.62 20.10 1.84
CA TYR A 117 11.68 18.81 2.54
C TYR A 117 11.21 17.64 1.66
N PHE A 118 11.50 16.41 2.09
CA PHE A 118 11.02 15.19 1.43
C PHE A 118 9.53 14.98 1.70
N GLN A 119 8.82 14.54 0.69
CA GLN A 119 7.46 14.04 0.80
C GLN A 119 7.44 12.54 0.59
N SER A 120 6.53 11.87 1.29
CA SER A 120 6.39 10.44 1.23
C SER A 120 4.99 10.05 0.81
N THR A 121 4.91 9.03 -0.04
CA THR A 121 3.67 8.39 -0.42
C THR A 121 3.88 6.88 -0.50
N SER A 122 2.80 6.14 -0.31
CA SER A 122 2.76 4.71 -0.56
C SER A 122 1.62 4.42 -1.52
N LEU A 123 1.91 3.62 -2.53
CA LEU A 123 1.02 3.26 -3.63
C LEU A 123 0.88 1.74 -3.63
N SER A 124 -0.36 1.24 -3.73
CA SER A 124 -0.60 -0.20 -3.92
C SER A 124 -1.68 -0.43 -4.95
N SER A 125 -1.71 -1.64 -5.50
CA SER A 125 -2.78 -2.08 -6.38
C SER A 125 -2.88 -3.60 -6.43
N ALA A 126 -4.08 -4.08 -6.77
CA ALA A 126 -4.33 -5.45 -7.18
C ALA A 126 -4.57 -5.50 -8.70
N ALA A 127 -4.16 -6.59 -9.34
CA ALA A 127 -4.47 -6.88 -10.74
C ALA A 127 -4.45 -8.39 -10.98
N GLU A 128 -5.20 -8.83 -11.98
CA GLU A 128 -4.97 -10.12 -12.63
C GLU A 128 -3.94 -9.92 -13.74
N VAL A 129 -2.94 -10.79 -13.81
CA VAL A 129 -1.83 -10.69 -14.76
C VAL A 129 -1.73 -11.91 -15.64
N GLU A 130 -1.37 -11.67 -16.89
CA GLU A 130 -1.11 -12.71 -17.90
C GLU A 130 0.38 -12.78 -18.25
N PRO A 131 0.88 -13.93 -18.76
CA PRO A 131 2.24 -14.02 -19.28
C PRO A 131 2.49 -12.96 -20.36
N SER A 132 3.69 -12.38 -20.34
CA SER A 132 4.14 -11.27 -21.19
C SER A 132 3.55 -9.89 -20.88
N GLN A 133 2.57 -9.79 -19.96
CA GLN A 133 2.15 -8.47 -19.49
C GLN A 133 3.27 -7.79 -18.74
N THR A 134 3.30 -6.45 -18.82
CA THR A 134 4.36 -5.67 -18.19
C THR A 134 3.84 -4.69 -17.16
N LEU A 135 4.44 -4.69 -15.98
CA LEU A 135 4.21 -3.70 -14.93
C LEU A 135 5.34 -2.66 -14.95
N SER A 136 4.99 -1.39 -14.98
CA SER A 136 5.94 -0.28 -14.88
C SER A 136 5.52 0.72 -13.81
N VAL A 137 6.53 1.38 -13.21
CA VAL A 137 6.33 2.49 -12.27
C VAL A 137 6.55 3.79 -13.01
N TYR A 138 5.51 4.62 -13.08
CA TYR A 138 5.50 5.82 -13.92
C TYR A 138 5.35 7.08 -13.06
N LEU A 139 6.23 8.06 -13.28
CA LEU A 139 6.21 9.35 -12.60
C LEU A 139 6.00 10.46 -13.62
N ARG A 140 4.97 11.30 -13.44
CA ARG A 140 4.71 12.45 -14.30
C ARG A 140 4.45 13.73 -13.52
N SER A 141 4.68 14.88 -14.16
CA SER A 141 4.31 16.21 -13.68
C SER A 141 3.21 16.77 -14.60
N PRO A 142 1.92 16.53 -14.33
CA PRO A 142 0.86 16.89 -15.27
C PRO A 142 0.80 18.40 -15.53
N ASN A 143 0.61 18.78 -16.79
CA ASN A 143 0.36 20.17 -17.24
C ASN A 143 1.48 21.18 -16.94
N GLN A 144 2.66 20.76 -16.47
CA GLN A 144 3.76 21.67 -16.11
C GLN A 144 5.15 21.08 -16.42
N PHE A 145 6.04 21.92 -16.93
CA PHE A 145 7.44 21.57 -17.12
C PHE A 145 8.10 21.22 -15.79
N CYS A 146 8.78 20.07 -15.74
CA CYS A 146 9.61 19.69 -14.61
C CYS A 146 10.90 19.01 -15.10
N ASN A 147 12.05 19.54 -14.67
CA ASN A 147 13.35 19.05 -15.05
C ASN A 147 13.84 18.00 -14.06
N GLN A 148 14.04 16.78 -14.53
CA GLN A 148 14.48 15.66 -13.72
C GLN A 148 15.76 15.94 -12.89
N SER A 149 16.74 16.63 -13.45
CA SER A 149 18.06 16.82 -12.81
C SER A 149 18.09 17.94 -11.76
N LYS A 150 17.22 18.93 -11.90
CA LYS A 150 17.20 20.13 -11.04
C LYS A 150 16.05 20.10 -10.04
N ASP A 151 14.91 19.54 -10.46
CA ASP A 151 13.65 19.65 -9.75
C ASP A 151 13.26 18.37 -9.01
N LEU A 152 13.99 17.26 -9.16
CA LEU A 152 13.71 16.00 -8.48
C LEU A 152 14.91 15.49 -7.69
N ASN A 153 14.66 15.09 -6.46
CA ASN A 153 15.60 14.31 -5.65
C ASN A 153 14.82 13.18 -4.95
N ILE A 154 15.02 11.95 -5.42
CA ILE A 154 14.37 10.75 -4.86
C ILE A 154 15.24 10.22 -3.73
N TYR A 155 14.61 9.91 -2.59
CA TYR A 155 15.31 9.30 -1.47
C TYR A 155 15.54 7.81 -1.74
N ASP A 156 16.76 7.33 -1.50
CA ASP A 156 17.11 5.92 -1.64
C ASP A 156 16.57 5.11 -0.45
N LEU A 157 15.41 4.49 -0.65
CA LEU A 157 14.76 3.63 0.34
C LEU A 157 15.27 2.19 0.20
N ASN A 158 15.32 1.46 1.31
CA ASN A 158 15.56 0.03 1.26
C ASN A 158 14.30 -0.72 0.82
N THR A 159 14.36 -1.41 -0.32
CA THR A 159 13.26 -2.20 -0.89
C THR A 159 11.94 -1.43 -1.07
N PRO A 160 11.92 -0.32 -1.83
CA PRO A 160 10.72 0.47 -2.03
C PRO A 160 9.60 -0.28 -2.74
N LEU A 161 9.92 -1.21 -3.65
CA LEU A 161 8.93 -1.99 -4.40
C LEU A 161 8.90 -3.43 -3.88
N SER A 162 7.70 -3.92 -3.56
CA SER A 162 7.46 -5.32 -3.21
C SER A 162 6.13 -5.78 -3.77
N LEU A 163 6.01 -7.08 -4.04
CA LEU A 163 4.78 -7.67 -4.55
C LEU A 163 4.58 -9.07 -3.98
N PHE A 164 3.34 -9.54 -4.03
CA PHE A 164 3.03 -10.96 -3.94
C PHE A 164 2.18 -11.40 -5.12
N TRP A 165 2.39 -12.63 -5.55
CA TRP A 165 1.63 -13.31 -6.59
C TRP A 165 0.91 -14.50 -5.99
N LEU A 166 -0.32 -14.75 -6.46
CA LEU A 166 -1.15 -15.88 -6.07
C LEU A 166 -1.50 -16.70 -7.31
N SER A 167 -1.32 -18.01 -7.21
CA SER A 167 -1.85 -18.97 -8.18
C SER A 167 -3.37 -18.96 -8.17
N HIS A 168 -4.00 -19.30 -9.29
CA HIS A 168 -5.44 -19.55 -9.37
C HIS A 168 -5.90 -20.70 -8.46
N ASP A 169 -4.99 -21.63 -8.13
CA ASP A 169 -5.26 -22.72 -7.19
C ASP A 169 -5.58 -22.23 -5.77
N THR A 170 -5.25 -20.98 -5.45
CA THR A 170 -5.64 -20.37 -4.17
C THR A 170 -7.14 -20.13 -4.06
N GLY A 171 -7.86 -20.04 -5.19
CA GLY A 171 -9.26 -19.59 -5.22
C GLY A 171 -9.44 -18.12 -4.82
N ALA A 172 -8.37 -17.32 -4.83
CA ALA A 172 -8.43 -15.89 -4.53
C ALA A 172 -9.15 -15.11 -5.64
N VAL A 173 -9.68 -13.94 -5.29
CA VAL A 173 -10.45 -13.08 -6.20
C VAL A 173 -9.94 -11.66 -6.10
N ALA A 174 -9.64 -11.03 -7.24
CA ALA A 174 -9.24 -9.63 -7.31
C ALA A 174 -10.40 -8.76 -7.79
N LEU A 175 -10.49 -7.54 -7.25
CA LEU A 175 -11.41 -6.50 -7.68
C LEU A 175 -10.69 -5.16 -7.73
N SER A 176 -10.94 -4.41 -8.80
CA SER A 176 -10.51 -3.02 -8.96
C SER A 176 -11.70 -2.16 -9.36
N ALA A 177 -11.87 -1.04 -8.67
CA ALA A 177 -12.98 -0.11 -8.86
C ALA A 177 -12.48 1.34 -8.85
N GLN A 178 -13.17 2.17 -9.62
CA GLN A 178 -12.96 3.61 -9.69
C GLN A 178 -13.96 4.33 -8.81
N MET A 179 -13.54 5.41 -8.17
CA MET A 179 -14.43 6.30 -7.42
C MET A 179 -14.96 7.44 -8.29
N SER A 180 -16.19 7.86 -8.01
CA SER A 180 -16.83 8.97 -8.71
C SER A 180 -16.26 10.33 -8.29
N THR A 181 -16.15 11.25 -9.26
CA THR A 181 -15.83 12.65 -8.97
C THR A 181 -16.93 13.27 -8.12
N ALA A 182 -16.56 13.99 -7.06
CA ALA A 182 -17.47 14.83 -6.27
C ALA A 182 -16.92 16.25 -6.16
N MET A 183 -17.69 17.21 -6.69
CA MET A 183 -17.34 18.63 -6.68
C MET A 183 -17.86 19.39 -5.47
N HIS A 184 -18.77 18.80 -4.68
CA HIS A 184 -19.45 19.49 -3.59
C HIS A 184 -18.60 19.49 -2.31
N TYR A 185 -18.61 20.64 -1.62
CA TYR A 185 -17.98 20.89 -0.31
C TYR A 185 -18.71 20.15 0.82
N GLN A 186 -18.75 18.82 0.74
CA GLN A 186 -19.24 17.97 1.81
C GLN A 186 -18.10 17.70 2.78
N THR A 187 -18.32 18.04 4.04
CA THR A 187 -17.38 17.70 5.12
C THR A 187 -17.22 16.19 5.23
N ASN A 188 -18.26 15.43 4.89
CA ASN A 188 -18.29 13.98 4.95
C ASN A 188 -18.52 13.42 3.54
N TYR A 189 -17.46 12.97 2.88
CA TYR A 189 -17.53 12.39 1.54
C TYR A 189 -17.56 10.87 1.63
N ARG A 190 -18.59 10.28 1.02
CA ARG A 190 -18.74 8.82 0.85
C ARG A 190 -18.71 8.50 -0.64
N PRO A 191 -17.61 7.91 -1.15
CA PRO A 191 -17.47 7.63 -2.57
C PRO A 191 -18.47 6.58 -3.03
N THR A 192 -18.90 6.69 -4.30
CA THR A 192 -19.53 5.58 -5.01
C THR A 192 -18.50 4.93 -5.92
N PHE A 193 -18.48 3.61 -5.93
CA PHE A 193 -17.56 2.79 -6.70
C PHE A 193 -18.18 2.38 -8.04
N LYS A 194 -17.34 2.27 -9.06
CA LYS A 194 -17.64 1.64 -10.34
C LYS A 194 -16.59 0.56 -10.58
N ILE A 195 -17.00 -0.72 -10.61
CA ILE A 195 -16.09 -1.83 -10.89
C ILE A 195 -15.48 -1.63 -12.30
N ILE A 196 -14.16 -1.71 -12.37
CA ILE A 196 -13.39 -1.72 -13.62
C ILE A 196 -13.07 -3.17 -14.00
N SER A 197 -12.65 -3.97 -13.02
CA SER A 197 -12.32 -5.38 -13.19
C SER A 197 -12.65 -6.15 -11.92
N VAL A 198 -13.15 -7.37 -12.10
CA VAL A 198 -13.39 -8.34 -11.03
C VAL A 198 -13.19 -9.75 -11.63
N SER A 199 -12.36 -10.58 -11.00
CA SER A 199 -12.09 -11.93 -11.51
C SER A 199 -13.26 -12.89 -11.24
N ASP A 200 -14.01 -12.68 -10.16
CA ASP A 200 -15.25 -13.41 -9.85
C ASP A 200 -16.33 -12.46 -9.24
N PRO A 201 -17.34 -12.05 -10.04
CA PRO A 201 -18.40 -11.14 -9.59
C PRO A 201 -19.42 -11.79 -8.64
N TYR A 202 -19.42 -13.12 -8.51
CA TYR A 202 -20.26 -13.82 -7.54
C TYR A 202 -19.69 -13.68 -6.13
N MET A 203 -18.36 -13.74 -5.98
CA MET A 203 -17.66 -13.56 -4.70
C MET A 203 -17.68 -12.10 -4.23
N LEU A 204 -17.41 -11.17 -5.16
CA LEU A 204 -17.25 -9.75 -4.87
C LEU A 204 -18.20 -8.92 -5.73
N SER A 205 -19.04 -8.12 -5.07
CA SER A 205 -19.98 -7.22 -5.75
C SER A 205 -20.07 -5.87 -5.03
N LEU A 206 -20.74 -4.89 -5.63
CA LEU A 206 -21.06 -3.65 -4.95
C LEU A 206 -22.40 -3.77 -4.21
N SER A 207 -22.57 -2.96 -3.16
CA SER A 207 -23.90 -2.68 -2.60
C SER A 207 -24.81 -2.03 -3.65
N HIS A 208 -26.12 -2.08 -3.42
CA HIS A 208 -27.12 -1.54 -4.35
C HIS A 208 -26.92 -0.04 -4.66
N ASP A 209 -26.42 0.74 -3.70
CA ASP A 209 -26.10 2.17 -3.86
C ASP A 209 -24.67 2.43 -4.37
N GLY A 210 -23.89 1.37 -4.61
CA GLY A 210 -22.50 1.44 -5.07
C GLY A 210 -21.51 1.99 -4.04
N ARG A 211 -21.88 2.15 -2.77
CA ARG A 211 -21.02 2.79 -1.74
C ARG A 211 -20.22 1.82 -0.87
N ALA A 212 -20.44 0.52 -1.03
CA ALA A 212 -19.75 -0.51 -0.29
C ALA A 212 -19.44 -1.71 -1.17
N ILE A 213 -18.41 -2.47 -0.78
CA ILE A 213 -18.07 -3.77 -1.36
C ILE A 213 -18.77 -4.85 -0.53
N LYS A 214 -19.49 -5.74 -1.19
CA LYS A 214 -20.21 -6.87 -0.61
C LYS A 214 -19.45 -8.17 -0.84
N PHE A 215 -19.38 -8.97 0.21
CA PHE A 215 -18.76 -10.30 0.19
C PHE A 215 -19.83 -11.38 0.25
N THR A 216 -19.78 -12.36 -0.65
CA THR A 216 -20.70 -13.50 -0.63
C THR A 216 -20.19 -14.61 0.29
N GLU A 217 -18.88 -14.76 0.42
CA GLU A 217 -18.23 -15.82 1.20
C GLU A 217 -17.27 -15.28 2.27
N THR A 218 -17.03 -16.11 3.28
CA THR A 218 -16.08 -15.81 4.36
C THR A 218 -14.66 -15.92 3.85
N GLY A 219 -13.82 -14.94 4.15
CA GLY A 219 -12.40 -14.98 3.80
C GLY A 219 -11.58 -13.86 4.42
N VAL A 220 -10.35 -13.72 3.92
CA VAL A 220 -9.44 -12.64 4.31
C VAL A 220 -9.30 -11.69 3.13
N VAL A 221 -9.46 -10.40 3.38
CA VAL A 221 -9.31 -9.37 2.35
C VAL A 221 -8.08 -8.53 2.62
N LYS A 222 -7.34 -8.21 1.57
CA LYS A 222 -6.36 -7.13 1.50
C LYS A 222 -6.91 -6.07 0.59
N PHE A 223 -6.97 -4.83 1.05
CA PHE A 223 -7.51 -3.74 0.26
C PHE A 223 -6.64 -2.48 0.31
N VAL A 224 -6.86 -1.63 -0.67
CA VAL A 224 -6.28 -0.31 -0.76
C VAL A 224 -7.28 0.66 -1.37
N PHE A 225 -7.34 1.83 -0.78
CA PHE A 225 -8.13 2.96 -1.21
C PHE A 225 -7.18 4.13 -1.44
N HIS A 226 -7.21 4.71 -2.63
CA HIS A 226 -6.45 5.91 -2.99
C HIS A 226 -7.43 6.96 -3.49
N GLN A 227 -7.52 8.13 -2.86
CA GLN A 227 -8.38 9.23 -3.31
C GLN A 227 -7.55 10.47 -3.61
N ALA A 228 -7.63 10.97 -4.85
CA ALA A 228 -7.08 12.27 -5.19
C ALA A 228 -8.05 13.39 -4.81
N LEU A 229 -7.53 14.44 -4.21
CA LEU A 229 -8.34 15.58 -3.76
C LEU A 229 -7.60 16.90 -3.97
N TYR A 230 -8.37 17.97 -4.11
CA TYR A 230 -7.90 19.34 -4.09
C TYR A 230 -8.52 20.05 -2.89
N SER A 231 -7.69 20.67 -2.06
CA SER A 231 -8.13 21.31 -0.83
C SER A 231 -7.86 22.81 -0.79
N MET A 232 -8.81 23.57 -0.25
CA MET A 232 -8.77 25.02 -0.09
C MET A 232 -9.21 25.41 1.32
N GLY A 233 -8.40 26.24 1.98
CA GLY A 233 -8.67 26.73 3.33
C GLY A 233 -7.61 26.29 4.33
N HIS A 234 -7.28 27.19 5.27
CA HIS A 234 -6.27 26.93 6.30
C HIS A 234 -6.67 25.80 7.25
N MET A 235 -7.97 25.57 7.44
CA MET A 235 -8.44 24.46 8.27
C MET A 235 -8.11 23.09 7.65
N CYS A 236 -8.07 22.97 6.32
CA CYS A 236 -7.59 21.74 5.66
C CYS A 236 -6.16 21.40 6.06
N VAL A 237 -5.29 22.42 6.20
CA VAL A 237 -3.89 22.24 6.59
C VAL A 237 -3.78 21.93 8.08
N ARG A 238 -4.46 22.73 8.90
CA ARG A 238 -4.37 22.64 10.36
C ARG A 238 -4.92 21.33 10.91
N GLU A 239 -6.13 20.97 10.50
CA GLU A 239 -6.85 19.80 11.02
C GLU A 239 -6.72 18.56 10.12
N GLY A 240 -6.39 18.71 8.83
CA GLY A 240 -6.20 17.58 7.93
C GLY A 240 -7.48 16.82 7.56
N PHE A 241 -7.30 15.64 6.98
CA PHE A 241 -8.34 14.72 6.55
C PHE A 241 -8.25 13.41 7.32
N SER A 242 -9.39 12.79 7.59
CA SER A 242 -9.46 11.43 8.13
C SER A 242 -10.21 10.53 7.16
N LEU A 243 -9.56 9.47 6.69
CA LEU A 243 -10.15 8.41 5.90
C LEU A 243 -10.45 7.24 6.83
N ILE A 244 -11.73 6.93 6.98
CA ILE A 244 -12.24 5.88 7.85
C ILE A 244 -12.78 4.78 6.95
N SER A 245 -12.42 3.53 7.24
CA SER A 245 -13.09 2.38 6.67
C SER A 245 -13.92 1.66 7.72
N TYR A 246 -15.08 1.18 7.29
CA TYR A 246 -16.03 0.48 8.14
C TYR A 246 -16.30 -0.90 7.58
N ILE A 247 -16.51 -1.85 8.49
CA ILE A 247 -17.15 -3.13 8.18
C ILE A 247 -18.55 -3.13 8.75
N ASN A 248 -19.55 -3.35 7.91
CA ASN A 248 -20.90 -3.64 8.35
C ASN A 248 -21.03 -5.15 8.53
N ARG A 249 -21.28 -5.58 9.76
CA ARG A 249 -21.62 -6.96 10.08
C ARG A 249 -23.03 -6.99 10.63
N ASN A 250 -23.95 -7.66 9.94
CA ASN A 250 -25.35 -7.78 10.35
C ASN A 250 -26.02 -6.44 10.71
N GLY A 251 -25.79 -5.39 9.91
CA GLY A 251 -26.34 -4.06 10.12
C GLY A 251 -25.55 -3.16 11.08
N THR A 252 -24.55 -3.70 11.80
CA THR A 252 -23.71 -2.91 12.70
C THR A 252 -22.43 -2.48 12.00
N ASN A 253 -22.22 -1.17 11.85
CA ASN A 253 -20.96 -0.61 11.36
C ASN A 253 -19.90 -0.61 12.49
N ARG A 254 -18.73 -1.16 12.20
CA ARG A 254 -17.54 -1.07 13.06
C ARG A 254 -16.41 -0.45 12.28
N GLU A 255 -15.66 0.46 12.91
CA GLU A 255 -14.44 1.02 12.33
C GLU A 255 -13.40 -0.10 12.17
N LEU A 256 -12.89 -0.26 10.94
CA LEU A 256 -11.79 -1.18 10.62
C LEU A 256 -10.44 -0.48 10.76
N MET A 257 -10.32 0.71 10.18
CA MET A 257 -9.14 1.56 10.31
C MET A 257 -9.50 3.03 10.11
N ASN A 258 -8.64 3.88 10.64
CA ASN A 258 -8.66 5.32 10.41
C ASN A 258 -7.25 5.75 10.01
N VAL A 259 -7.14 6.50 8.92
CA VAL A 259 -5.90 7.05 8.40
C VAL A 259 -6.02 8.56 8.29
N PHE A 260 -5.00 9.25 8.77
CA PHE A 260 -4.90 10.69 8.70
C PHE A 260 -4.04 11.15 7.53
N LYS A 261 -4.34 12.29 6.93
CA LYS A 261 -3.46 13.00 6.00
C LYS A 261 -3.59 14.51 6.22
N SER A 262 -2.48 15.20 6.42
CA SER A 262 -2.47 16.66 6.48
C SER A 262 -2.89 17.23 5.12
N GLY A 263 -3.78 18.22 5.11
CA GLY A 263 -4.18 18.89 3.89
C GLY A 263 -3.18 19.96 3.44
N VAL A 264 -3.42 20.50 2.25
CA VAL A 264 -2.55 21.50 1.63
C VAL A 264 -3.42 22.59 1.03
N ASN A 265 -3.08 23.86 1.25
CA ASN A 265 -3.92 24.96 0.77
C ASN A 265 -3.70 25.21 -0.74
N TYR A 266 -4.78 25.22 -1.52
CA TYR A 266 -4.78 25.44 -2.98
C TYR A 266 -3.87 24.49 -3.76
N ARG A 267 -3.88 23.20 -3.39
CA ARG A 267 -3.07 22.17 -4.02
C ARG A 267 -3.81 20.85 -4.14
N ASP A 268 -3.43 20.09 -5.15
CA ASP A 268 -3.80 18.70 -5.31
C ASP A 268 -2.91 17.81 -4.44
N THR A 269 -3.51 16.81 -3.79
CA THR A 269 -2.82 15.77 -3.02
C THR A 269 -3.61 14.47 -3.11
N SER A 270 -3.20 13.46 -2.35
CA SER A 270 -3.94 12.21 -2.22
C SER A 270 -3.93 11.70 -0.78
N ILE A 271 -5.05 11.12 -0.37
CA ILE A 271 -5.18 10.36 0.87
C ILE A 271 -5.30 8.88 0.52
N SER A 272 -4.73 8.01 1.34
CA SER A 272 -4.70 6.58 1.03
C SER A 272 -4.77 5.73 2.27
N ALA A 273 -5.58 4.68 2.25
CA ALA A 273 -5.65 3.67 3.30
C ALA A 273 -5.40 2.30 2.69
N SER A 274 -4.69 1.44 3.42
CA SER A 274 -4.53 0.04 3.04
C SER A 274 -4.51 -0.80 4.31
N GLY A 275 -5.11 -1.98 4.23
CA GLY A 275 -4.95 -2.98 5.26
C GLY A 275 -5.57 -4.31 4.92
N ALA A 276 -5.53 -5.21 5.89
CA ALA A 276 -6.06 -6.55 5.79
C ALA A 276 -7.03 -6.86 6.94
N THR A 277 -8.11 -7.58 6.66
CA THR A 277 -9.09 -7.99 7.68
C THR A 277 -9.85 -9.24 7.25
N LYS A 278 -10.47 -9.93 8.21
CA LYS A 278 -11.45 -10.99 7.93
C LYS A 278 -12.81 -10.40 7.60
N VAL A 279 -13.50 -11.04 6.65
CA VAL A 279 -14.88 -10.75 6.27
C VAL A 279 -15.70 -12.04 6.33
N GLY A 280 -16.96 -11.93 6.72
CA GLY A 280 -17.95 -13.00 6.64
C GLY A 280 -18.83 -12.88 5.39
N ALA A 281 -19.58 -13.95 5.12
CA ALA A 281 -20.65 -13.92 4.12
C ALA A 281 -21.68 -12.85 4.47
N GLY A 282 -21.97 -11.94 3.53
CA GLY A 282 -22.91 -10.83 3.70
C GLY A 282 -22.31 -9.56 4.31
N ASP A 283 -21.05 -9.58 4.76
CA ASP A 283 -20.38 -8.36 5.26
C ASP A 283 -20.25 -7.30 4.13
N LEU A 284 -20.21 -6.04 4.54
CA LEU A 284 -19.95 -4.91 3.63
C LEU A 284 -18.76 -4.09 4.11
N ILE A 285 -17.85 -3.71 3.22
CA ILE A 285 -16.79 -2.73 3.51
C ILE A 285 -17.11 -1.40 2.82
N SER A 286 -17.12 -0.30 3.58
CA SER A 286 -17.39 1.06 3.07
C SER A 286 -16.36 2.07 3.60
N PHE A 287 -16.32 3.24 2.97
CA PHE A 287 -15.32 4.27 3.24
C PHE A 287 -15.96 5.65 3.39
N GLU A 288 -15.35 6.47 4.24
CA GLU A 288 -15.76 7.85 4.48
C GLU A 288 -14.52 8.73 4.66
N ILE A 289 -14.50 9.87 3.98
CA ILE A 289 -13.49 10.91 4.19
C ILE A 289 -14.14 12.06 4.95
N LEU A 290 -13.63 12.31 6.14
CA LEU A 290 -13.98 13.45 6.97
C LEU A 290 -13.00 14.58 6.71
N SER A 291 -13.56 15.76 6.46
CA SER A 291 -12.86 17.02 6.26
C SER A 291 -13.42 18.09 7.20
N PRO A 292 -12.59 19.07 7.62
CA PRO A 292 -13.01 20.13 8.54
C PRO A 292 -14.14 21.00 7.99
N ALA A 293 -14.97 21.57 8.86
CA ALA A 293 -16.14 22.37 8.46
C ALA A 293 -15.81 23.60 7.59
N GLN A 294 -14.62 24.18 7.74
CA GLN A 294 -14.14 25.33 6.94
C GLN A 294 -13.10 24.91 5.90
N CYS A 295 -13.10 23.64 5.51
CA CYS A 295 -12.25 23.10 4.46
C CYS A 295 -13.08 22.86 3.20
N ASN A 296 -12.71 23.54 2.11
CA ASN A 296 -13.34 23.37 0.82
C ASN A 296 -12.57 22.32 0.02
N VAL A 297 -13.20 21.18 -0.27
CA VAL A 297 -12.55 20.04 -0.94
C VAL A 297 -13.28 19.69 -2.24
N ARG A 298 -12.49 19.34 -3.26
CA ARG A 298 -12.96 18.65 -4.46
C ARG A 298 -12.31 17.28 -4.54
N TYR A 299 -13.12 16.24 -4.68
CA TYR A 299 -12.68 14.85 -4.84
C TYR A 299 -12.70 14.48 -6.32
N PHE A 300 -11.59 13.98 -6.84
CA PHE A 300 -11.48 13.57 -8.24
C PHE A 300 -11.87 12.11 -8.43
N GLY A 301 -12.25 11.75 -9.65
CA GLY A 301 -12.64 10.40 -10.03
C GLY A 301 -12.80 10.35 -11.54
N ASP A 302 -11.69 10.07 -12.23
CA ASP A 302 -11.59 10.01 -13.68
C ASP A 302 -10.69 8.84 -14.10
N SER A 303 -10.65 8.52 -15.40
CA SER A 303 -9.89 7.38 -15.95
C SER A 303 -8.36 7.56 -15.91
N SER A 304 -7.83 8.53 -15.18
CA SER A 304 -6.38 8.79 -15.11
C SER A 304 -5.64 7.95 -14.08
N GLY A 305 -6.24 6.84 -13.60
CA GLY A 305 -5.66 5.93 -12.61
C GLY A 305 -5.64 6.46 -11.18
N ILE A 306 -6.11 7.68 -10.95
CA ILE A 306 -6.31 8.24 -9.60
C ILE A 306 -7.67 7.83 -9.06
N SER A 307 -7.84 7.95 -7.74
CA SER A 307 -9.15 7.69 -7.11
C SER A 307 -9.62 6.25 -7.33
N MET A 308 -8.72 5.32 -7.01
CA MET A 308 -8.86 3.89 -7.25
C MET A 308 -9.01 3.13 -5.94
N PHE A 309 -9.83 2.08 -5.98
CA PHE A 309 -9.96 1.07 -4.95
C PHE A 309 -9.57 -0.29 -5.52
N SER A 310 -8.69 -1.01 -4.84
CA SER A 310 -8.31 -2.37 -5.21
C SER A 310 -8.39 -3.29 -4.01
N LEU A 311 -8.78 -4.54 -4.25
CA LEU A 311 -8.98 -5.56 -3.24
C LEU A 311 -8.58 -6.93 -3.78
N ILE A 312 -7.99 -7.76 -2.92
CA ILE A 312 -7.89 -9.21 -3.11
C ILE A 312 -8.57 -9.89 -1.94
N TRP A 313 -9.53 -10.75 -2.23
CA TRP A 313 -10.14 -11.69 -1.29
C TRP A 313 -9.46 -13.05 -1.43
N ILE A 314 -9.15 -13.69 -0.31
CA ILE A 314 -8.43 -14.96 -0.25
C ILE A 314 -9.21 -15.92 0.65
N PRO A 315 -9.40 -17.18 0.26
CA PRO A 315 -10.06 -18.17 1.10
C PRO A 315 -9.35 -18.34 2.46
N PRO A 316 -10.12 -18.54 3.55
CA PRO A 316 -9.56 -18.63 4.90
C PRO A 316 -8.77 -19.93 5.13
N ALA A 317 -8.91 -20.92 4.24
CA ALA A 317 -8.13 -22.16 4.28
C ALA A 317 -6.63 -21.94 4.05
N VAL A 318 -6.26 -20.88 3.32
CA VAL A 318 -4.88 -20.57 2.92
C VAL A 318 -4.44 -19.17 3.37
N SER A 319 -5.24 -18.49 4.20
CA SER A 319 -4.94 -17.11 4.62
C SER A 319 -5.39 -16.77 6.04
N SER A 320 -4.67 -15.84 6.66
CA SER A 320 -5.04 -15.25 7.95
C SER A 320 -4.67 -13.77 7.97
N ALA A 321 -5.32 -12.99 8.84
CA ALA A 321 -4.97 -11.59 9.03
C ALA A 321 -5.09 -11.18 10.48
N ILE A 322 -4.17 -10.33 10.91
CA ILE A 322 -4.19 -9.67 12.21
C ILE A 322 -4.08 -8.16 12.06
N SER A 323 -4.67 -7.45 13.01
CA SER A 323 -4.57 -5.99 13.13
C SER A 323 -4.22 -5.61 14.55
N ALA A 324 -3.30 -4.66 14.69
CA ALA A 324 -2.86 -4.13 15.98
C ALA A 324 -2.73 -2.60 15.92
N THR A 325 -2.89 -1.94 17.06
CA THR A 325 -2.62 -0.52 17.25
C THR A 325 -1.33 -0.34 18.03
N VAL A 326 -0.70 0.82 17.91
CA VAL A 326 0.50 1.09 18.73
C VAL A 326 0.06 1.28 20.19
N SER A 327 0.76 0.62 21.10
CA SER A 327 0.48 0.68 22.53
C SER A 327 0.70 2.08 23.09
N VAL A 328 -0.10 2.47 24.08
CA VAL A 328 0.09 3.71 24.86
C VAL A 328 1.39 3.64 25.66
N THR A 329 1.74 2.45 26.13
CA THR A 329 2.93 2.22 26.95
C THR A 329 4.18 2.20 26.08
N GLY A 330 5.24 2.89 26.52
CA GLY A 330 6.55 2.79 25.86
C GLY A 330 6.67 3.56 24.54
N LEU A 331 5.72 4.45 24.20
CA LEU A 331 5.79 5.26 22.99
C LEU A 331 7.10 6.05 22.90
N PRO A 332 7.86 5.93 21.80
CA PRO A 332 9.12 6.62 21.66
C PRO A 332 8.89 8.13 21.47
N THR A 333 9.33 8.93 22.45
CA THR A 333 9.28 10.40 22.43
C THR A 333 10.68 10.99 22.64
N GLY A 334 10.86 12.25 22.24
CA GLY A 334 12.14 12.95 22.31
C GLY A 334 13.09 12.59 21.17
N ALA A 335 14.39 12.49 21.46
CA ALA A 335 15.41 12.10 20.50
C ALA A 335 15.39 10.59 20.28
N VAL A 336 14.51 10.14 19.38
CA VAL A 336 14.30 8.73 19.08
C VAL A 336 15.34 8.25 18.07
N ARG A 337 16.06 7.16 18.40
CA ARG A 337 17.01 6.49 17.51
C ARG A 337 16.78 4.99 17.51
N ASN A 338 16.37 4.47 16.35
CA ASN A 338 16.11 3.04 16.10
C ASN A 338 15.34 2.35 17.25
N LYS A 339 14.24 2.97 17.69
CA LYS A 339 13.38 2.41 18.76
C LYS A 339 12.27 1.58 18.15
N LEU A 340 12.09 0.37 18.65
CA LEU A 340 10.97 -0.50 18.29
C LEU A 340 9.66 0.06 18.85
N LEU A 341 8.58 -0.18 18.11
CA LEU A 341 7.21 0.14 18.54
C LEU A 341 6.58 -1.04 19.26
N ASP A 342 5.87 -0.73 20.34
CA ASP A 342 5.03 -1.67 21.07
C ASP A 342 3.61 -1.62 20.47
N PHE A 343 2.95 -2.77 20.40
CA PHE A 343 1.63 -2.94 19.80
C PHE A 343 0.66 -3.61 20.77
N THR A 344 -0.63 -3.33 20.58
CA THR A 344 -1.76 -4.02 21.20
C THR A 344 -2.64 -4.56 20.09
N GLN A 345 -2.83 -5.88 20.07
CA GLN A 345 -3.66 -6.52 19.06
C GLN A 345 -5.13 -6.16 19.25
N VAL A 346 -5.82 -5.84 18.16
CA VAL A 346 -7.24 -5.45 18.15
C VAL A 346 -8.11 -6.49 17.43
N SER A 347 -7.52 -7.30 16.55
CA SER A 347 -8.19 -8.43 15.89
C SER A 347 -8.23 -9.68 16.77
N SER A 348 -8.99 -10.69 16.33
CA SER A 348 -8.92 -12.05 16.87
C SER A 348 -7.52 -12.63 16.76
N ASN A 349 -7.17 -13.52 17.69
CA ASN A 349 -5.92 -14.29 17.64
C ASN A 349 -5.97 -15.27 16.46
N GLU A 350 -4.84 -15.40 15.78
CA GLU A 350 -4.64 -16.32 14.67
C GLU A 350 -3.54 -17.31 15.03
N LYS A 351 -3.56 -18.50 14.41
CA LYS A 351 -2.52 -19.50 14.68
C LYS A 351 -1.22 -19.12 13.98
N GLN A 352 -1.32 -18.67 12.72
CA GLN A 352 -0.20 -18.43 11.81
C GLN A 352 0.58 -17.16 12.10
N ILE A 353 -0.06 -16.16 12.70
CA ILE A 353 0.55 -14.88 13.06
C ILE A 353 0.13 -14.51 14.47
N GLN A 354 1.10 -14.25 15.33
CA GLN A 354 0.84 -13.89 16.73
C GLN A 354 1.70 -12.70 17.15
N LEU A 355 1.11 -11.77 17.90
CA LEU A 355 1.89 -10.78 18.63
C LEU A 355 2.53 -11.47 19.84
N VAL A 356 3.85 -11.38 19.98
CA VAL A 356 4.58 -12.00 21.09
C VAL A 356 4.09 -11.39 22.41
N SER A 357 3.66 -12.24 23.34
CA SER A 357 2.98 -11.80 24.57
C SER A 357 3.89 -11.71 25.80
N SER A 358 5.07 -12.35 25.78
CA SER A 358 5.96 -12.43 26.95
C SER A 358 7.43 -12.37 26.57
N GLY A 359 8.28 -12.07 27.56
CA GLY A 359 9.73 -11.93 27.38
C GLY A 359 10.17 -10.57 26.81
N GLN A 360 11.43 -10.46 26.40
CA GLN A 360 12.03 -9.21 25.92
C GLN A 360 11.46 -8.72 24.57
N LEU A 361 10.90 -9.64 23.80
CA LEU A 361 10.29 -9.38 22.48
C LEU A 361 8.80 -9.05 22.58
N ALA A 362 8.22 -9.12 23.79
CA ALA A 362 6.80 -8.90 24.02
C ALA A 362 6.33 -7.57 23.45
N GLN A 363 5.15 -7.60 22.82
CA GLN A 363 4.44 -6.46 22.22
C GLN A 363 5.18 -5.78 21.05
N LYS A 364 6.43 -6.13 20.78
CA LYS A 364 7.26 -5.51 19.72
C LYS A 364 7.30 -6.33 18.44
N TYR A 365 7.28 -7.65 18.61
CA TYR A 365 7.46 -8.59 17.52
C TYR A 365 6.19 -9.35 17.21
N PHE A 366 5.94 -9.52 15.91
CA PHE A 366 4.98 -10.50 15.41
C PHE A 366 5.74 -11.73 14.95
N ILE A 367 5.30 -12.90 15.39
CA ILE A 367 5.88 -14.20 15.02
C ILE A 367 4.99 -14.90 13.99
N PHE A 368 5.62 -15.44 12.96
CA PHE A 368 4.99 -16.32 11.98
C PHE A 368 5.34 -17.78 12.32
N THR A 369 4.33 -18.65 12.38
CA THR A 369 4.52 -20.07 12.75
C THR A 369 4.51 -21.00 11.54
N GLU A 370 4.16 -20.48 10.36
CA GLU A 370 4.03 -21.26 9.14
C GLU A 370 4.73 -20.55 7.97
N LYS A 371 5.19 -21.35 7.00
CA LYS A 371 5.79 -20.83 5.76
C LYS A 371 4.71 -20.17 4.91
N GLY A 372 5.02 -19.02 4.33
CA GLY A 372 4.08 -18.31 3.50
C GLY A 372 4.61 -16.97 3.00
N VAL A 373 3.70 -16.17 2.46
CA VAL A 373 3.93 -14.77 2.12
C VAL A 373 3.18 -13.89 3.12
N ALA A 374 3.86 -12.88 3.65
CA ALA A 374 3.27 -11.86 4.49
C ALA A 374 3.13 -10.53 3.72
N SER A 375 2.00 -9.83 3.91
CA SER A 375 1.81 -8.46 3.42
C SER A 375 1.38 -7.55 4.56
N LEU A 376 2.14 -6.47 4.76
CA LEU A 376 2.01 -5.54 5.86
C LEU A 376 1.60 -4.17 5.35
N ALA A 377 0.66 -3.54 6.05
CA ALA A 377 0.39 -2.10 5.92
C ALA A 377 0.40 -1.47 7.31
N PHE A 378 1.29 -0.51 7.50
CA PHE A 378 1.42 0.26 8.74
C PHE A 378 1.23 1.75 8.46
N ASN A 379 0.41 2.41 9.29
CA ASN A 379 0.22 3.84 9.28
C ASN A 379 0.62 4.39 10.64
N LEU A 380 1.34 5.51 10.65
CA LEU A 380 1.77 6.22 11.84
C LEU A 380 1.29 7.66 11.77
N LYS A 381 0.48 8.09 12.73
CA LYS A 381 0.10 9.49 12.91
C LYS A 381 0.79 10.07 14.14
N LEU A 382 1.47 11.20 13.95
CA LEU A 382 2.37 11.75 14.96
C LEU A 382 2.58 13.28 14.83
N ILE A 383 3.20 13.85 15.86
CA ILE A 383 3.71 15.23 15.92
C ILE A 383 5.23 15.14 16.13
N HIS A 384 6.02 15.77 15.27
CA HIS A 384 7.46 15.74 15.35
C HIS A 384 8.13 16.99 14.76
N SER A 385 9.37 17.25 15.18
CA SER A 385 10.27 18.25 14.60
C SER A 385 11.45 17.63 13.86
N CYS A 386 11.43 16.32 13.61
CA CYS A 386 12.45 15.62 12.82
C CYS A 386 12.58 16.24 11.41
N ASN A 387 13.82 16.41 10.93
CA ASN A 387 14.05 16.72 9.52
C ASN A 387 13.65 15.56 8.62
N VAL A 388 13.98 14.34 9.07
CA VAL A 388 13.55 13.09 8.44
C VAL A 388 13.15 12.13 9.56
N LEU A 389 11.92 11.65 9.51
CA LEU A 389 11.44 10.52 10.29
C LEU A 389 11.64 9.25 9.46
N LYS A 390 12.40 8.27 9.95
CA LYS A 390 12.62 7.00 9.28
C LYS A 390 11.82 5.90 9.97
N MET A 391 11.09 5.14 9.17
CA MET A 391 10.29 4.00 9.58
C MET A 391 10.83 2.76 8.88
N THR A 392 11.27 1.77 9.64
CA THR A 392 11.90 0.56 9.08
C THR A 392 11.23 -0.68 9.61
N LEU A 393 10.83 -1.55 8.69
CA LEU A 393 10.37 -2.91 8.99
C LEU A 393 11.59 -3.83 9.00
N HIS A 394 11.76 -4.50 10.14
CA HIS A 394 12.82 -5.47 10.36
C HIS A 394 12.26 -6.88 10.32
N GLN A 395 13.06 -7.80 9.79
CA GLN A 395 12.85 -9.24 9.84
C GLN A 395 13.98 -9.87 10.65
N LEU A 396 13.65 -10.83 11.50
CA LEU A 396 14.59 -11.65 12.25
C LEU A 396 14.22 -13.11 11.98
N THR A 397 15.17 -13.87 11.43
CA THR A 397 15.04 -15.30 11.20
C THR A 397 15.94 -16.05 12.19
N MET A 398 15.61 -17.30 12.53
CA MET A 398 16.43 -18.07 13.48
C MET A 398 17.89 -18.25 13.01
N ASP A 399 18.13 -18.23 11.69
CA ASP A 399 19.47 -18.32 11.09
C ASP A 399 20.27 -17.02 11.17
N HIS A 400 19.60 -15.88 11.41
CA HIS A 400 20.21 -14.56 11.49
C HIS A 400 19.95 -13.91 12.84
N MET A 401 20.96 -13.92 13.71
CA MET A 401 20.92 -13.31 15.04
C MET A 401 20.77 -11.78 15.04
N GLN A 402 20.79 -11.12 13.88
CA GLN A 402 20.67 -9.66 13.73
C GLN A 402 19.44 -9.32 12.87
N PRO A 403 18.58 -8.38 13.30
CA PRO A 403 17.44 -7.93 12.49
C PRO A 403 17.89 -7.32 11.17
N THR A 404 17.32 -7.77 10.06
CA THR A 404 17.56 -7.23 8.72
C THR A 404 16.43 -6.30 8.31
N ALA A 405 16.77 -5.13 7.75
CA ALA A 405 15.77 -4.23 7.22
C ALA A 405 15.21 -4.82 5.91
N ILE A 406 13.91 -5.04 5.84
CA ILE A 406 13.26 -5.59 4.65
C ILE A 406 12.45 -4.56 3.88
N ALA A 407 11.96 -3.51 4.54
CA ALA A 407 11.32 -2.37 3.91
C ALA A 407 11.54 -1.09 4.72
N GLN A 408 11.55 0.05 4.04
CA GLN A 408 11.73 1.36 4.67
C GLN A 408 10.82 2.40 4.03
N GLN A 409 10.34 3.32 4.86
CA GLN A 409 9.74 4.58 4.44
C GLN A 409 10.37 5.72 5.25
N ILE A 410 10.36 6.93 4.68
CA ILE A 410 10.65 8.15 5.44
C ILE A 410 9.46 9.11 5.43
N GLY A 411 9.36 9.99 6.42
CA GLY A 411 8.56 11.21 6.36
C GLY A 411 9.50 12.41 6.46
N GLY A 412 9.24 13.46 5.69
CA GLY A 412 9.97 14.73 5.85
C GLY A 412 9.46 15.54 7.02
N GLN A 413 9.73 16.85 6.99
CA GLN A 413 9.22 17.78 7.98
C GLN A 413 7.69 17.85 7.95
N MET A 414 7.08 18.15 9.10
CA MET A 414 5.65 18.43 9.17
C MET A 414 5.30 19.64 8.30
N PRO A 415 4.18 19.59 7.55
CA PRO A 415 3.68 20.76 6.84
C PRO A 415 3.43 21.92 7.81
N GLU A 416 3.83 23.12 7.41
CA GLU A 416 3.66 24.31 8.24
C GLU A 416 2.17 24.56 8.57
N GLY A 417 1.88 24.78 9.85
CA GLY A 417 0.51 24.97 10.35
C GLY A 417 -0.28 23.70 10.60
N SER A 418 0.21 22.50 10.22
CA SER A 418 -0.47 21.24 10.54
C SER A 418 -0.31 20.86 12.01
N THR A 419 -1.36 20.31 12.60
CA THR A 419 -1.33 19.79 13.98
C THR A 419 -0.74 18.39 14.05
N TRP A 420 -1.02 17.58 13.02
CA TRP A 420 -0.56 16.20 12.88
C TRP A 420 0.03 15.98 11.50
N THR A 421 0.85 14.95 11.37
CA THR A 421 1.28 14.36 10.10
C THR A 421 1.14 12.84 10.15
N SER A 422 1.27 12.20 9.00
CA SER A 422 1.27 10.74 8.90
C SER A 422 2.33 10.21 7.93
N VAL A 423 2.80 9.00 8.21
CA VAL A 423 3.69 8.23 7.35
C VAL A 423 3.15 6.80 7.25
N SER A 424 3.13 6.25 6.04
CA SER A 424 2.64 4.90 5.78
C SER A 424 3.77 4.02 5.22
N LEU A 425 3.86 2.77 5.66
CA LEU A 425 4.79 1.77 5.15
C LEU A 425 3.98 0.56 4.68
N ARG A 426 4.32 0.08 3.48
CA ARG A 426 3.70 -1.11 2.89
C ARG A 426 4.78 -2.07 2.43
N ALA A 427 4.62 -3.36 2.64
CA ALA A 427 5.62 -4.33 2.23
C ALA A 427 5.00 -5.71 2.08
N SER A 428 5.51 -6.47 1.11
CA SER A 428 5.21 -7.89 0.95
C SER A 428 6.51 -8.69 0.89
N PHE A 429 6.60 -9.80 1.63
CA PHE A 429 7.84 -10.56 1.83
C PHE A 429 7.57 -12.01 2.26
N GLU A 430 8.54 -12.89 2.02
CA GLU A 430 8.45 -14.29 2.42
C GLU A 430 8.71 -14.47 3.92
N VAL A 431 7.97 -15.41 4.51
CA VAL A 431 8.12 -15.80 5.91
C VAL A 431 8.20 -17.32 6.03
N HIS A 432 8.95 -17.76 7.03
CA HIS A 432 9.11 -19.15 7.42
C HIS A 432 8.66 -19.33 8.87
N ASN A 433 8.51 -20.57 9.32
CA ASN A 433 8.26 -20.86 10.72
C ASN A 433 9.36 -20.25 11.61
N GLY A 434 8.96 -19.46 12.61
CA GLY A 434 9.85 -18.76 13.53
C GLY A 434 10.31 -17.39 13.02
N THR A 435 9.83 -16.93 11.86
CA THR A 435 10.14 -15.58 11.39
C THR A 435 9.50 -14.56 12.31
N LEU A 436 10.29 -13.58 12.74
CA LEU A 436 9.88 -12.49 13.61
C LEU A 436 9.97 -11.18 12.82
N ILE A 437 8.99 -10.29 12.99
CA ILE A 437 9.04 -8.94 12.41
C ILE A 437 8.80 -7.87 13.47
N ALA A 438 9.41 -6.70 13.29
CA ALA A 438 9.18 -5.54 14.15
C ALA A 438 9.32 -4.23 13.36
N VAL A 439 8.64 -3.19 13.83
CA VAL A 439 8.73 -1.83 13.25
C VAL A 439 9.55 -0.93 14.16
N SER A 440 10.52 -0.23 13.58
CA SER A 440 11.34 0.76 14.29
C SER A 440 11.13 2.17 13.77
N LEU A 441 11.33 3.14 14.66
CA LEU A 441 11.36 4.57 14.35
C LEU A 441 12.73 5.18 14.65
N ASP A 442 13.14 6.10 13.79
CA ASP A 442 14.34 6.91 13.94
C ASP A 442 14.04 8.35 13.54
N CYS A 443 14.42 9.31 14.38
CA CYS A 443 14.22 10.74 14.17
C CYS A 443 15.56 11.40 13.87
N VAL A 444 15.82 11.64 12.58
CA VAL A 444 17.05 12.30 12.14
C VAL A 444 16.90 13.80 12.35
N ARG A 445 17.65 14.33 13.34
CA ARG A 445 17.70 15.75 13.74
C ARG A 445 16.31 16.32 14.07
N GLY A 446 16.01 16.40 15.36
CA GLY A 446 14.73 16.89 15.87
C GLY A 446 14.25 15.98 17.00
N ARG A 447 12.94 15.99 17.24
CA ARG A 447 12.30 15.15 18.26
C ARG A 447 10.93 14.65 17.81
N ILE A 448 10.53 13.48 18.29
CA ILE A 448 9.13 13.04 18.26
C ILE A 448 8.45 13.60 19.50
N ASN A 449 7.42 14.42 19.31
CA ASN A 449 6.71 15.05 20.42
C ASN A 449 5.57 14.17 20.90
N GLN A 450 4.82 13.58 19.97
CA GLN A 450 3.67 12.75 20.29
C GLN A 450 3.39 11.75 19.17
N ILE A 451 3.06 10.52 19.52
CA ILE A 451 2.50 9.52 18.61
C ILE A 451 1.08 9.26 19.09
N THR A 452 0.10 9.27 18.18
CA THR A 452 -1.25 8.88 18.58
C THR A 452 -1.34 7.36 18.71
N HIS A 453 -2.06 6.91 19.73
CA HIS A 453 -2.40 5.49 19.96
C HIS A 453 -3.83 5.19 19.53
N GLU A 454 -4.68 6.21 19.44
CA GLU A 454 -6.05 6.14 18.92
C GLU A 454 -6.11 6.74 17.52
N HIS A 455 -6.99 6.19 16.66
CA HIS A 455 -7.39 6.75 15.36
C HIS A 455 -6.26 7.39 14.52
N GLY A 456 -5.59 6.58 13.69
CA GLY A 456 -4.55 7.05 12.77
C GLY A 456 -3.23 6.30 12.82
N THR A 457 -3.01 5.49 13.85
CA THR A 457 -1.80 4.67 14.00
C THR A 457 -2.16 3.20 14.18
N GLY A 458 -1.77 2.35 13.23
CA GLY A 458 -2.10 0.93 13.28
C GLY A 458 -1.39 0.12 12.20
N ILE A 459 -1.21 -1.15 12.50
CA ILE A 459 -0.61 -2.16 11.63
C ILE A 459 -1.65 -3.22 11.28
N SER A 460 -1.67 -3.64 10.02
CA SER A 460 -2.41 -4.81 9.57
C SER A 460 -1.48 -5.72 8.79
N ILE A 461 -1.58 -7.02 9.06
CA ILE A 461 -0.70 -8.05 8.50
C ILE A 461 -1.59 -9.14 7.94
N LEU A 462 -1.39 -9.44 6.66
CA LEU A 462 -1.91 -10.60 5.97
C LEU A 462 -0.82 -11.68 5.94
N TRP A 463 -1.20 -12.94 6.13
CA TRP A 463 -0.38 -14.10 5.81
C TRP A 463 -1.15 -15.00 4.83
N ILE A 464 -0.40 -15.59 3.89
CA ILE A 464 -0.91 -16.47 2.84
C ILE A 464 0.01 -17.69 2.75
N SER A 465 -0.55 -18.88 2.61
CA SER A 465 0.22 -20.11 2.41
C SER A 465 1.04 -20.03 1.12
N SER A 466 2.30 -20.48 1.18
CA SER A 466 3.20 -20.58 0.02
C SER A 466 2.98 -21.86 -0.76
#